data_AF-A0A496AA80-F1
#
_entry.id   AF-A0A496AA80-F1
#
_cell.length_a   1.000
_cell.length_b   1.000
_cell.length_c   1.000
_cell.angle_alpha   90.00
_cell.angle_beta   90.00
_cell.angle_gamma   90.00
#
_symmetry.space_group_name_H-M   'P 1'
#
loop_
_entity.id
_entity.type
_entity.pdbx_description
1 polymer ?
#
loop_
_entity_poly.entity_id
_entity_poly.type
_entity_poly.pdbx_seq_one_letter_code
_entity_poly.pdbx_strand_id
1 'polypeptide(L)'
;MKAKHVVHILTLLIALGTVAFFGAHSDAQTTEDPWEAWVEEQTETVLKSAGEMDTEQRAEMRTKIREKFSALAADLKNEIASPPQTQDYADLQTVKELRDTYDADYDRKHKDTTVRVSYTIGDTEIFAYDESVPLAEVDAKYPRDAWLQMLLDKGVTIKNENAYWEYLFLRDTLVHLERQPQVWTSGLFEIPATEDWETYKASYIERELDQIQKRLGKTQHARILDRVLEHHHSLLEKDNLPKTVFQDIPPDLFQSLPPDFPKELLQYTVGPQTVKVLRGAYDEKYNERYAITSGSVSYTLNDGTIFEYKVPLPLSEVDAKYPRDEWLQMLVNKGIIIDNFEEYWTYLSKRGELVELEKKPEIWSSRLFGISPTDDWETYKAAYLKQMFEKLGRKRAKITLYGKTVVPDVLRKHVEQLERHQRSLRDR
;
A
#
# COMPACT_ATOMS: atom_id res chain seq x y z
N MET A 1 -30.30 16.04 15.05
CA MET A 1 -29.17 15.83 14.12
C MET A 1 -29.63 16.17 12.71
N LYS A 2 -28.89 16.99 11.95
CA LYS A 2 -29.31 17.44 10.60
C LYS A 2 -28.96 16.35 9.57
N ALA A 3 -29.90 16.04 8.66
CA ALA A 3 -29.81 15.00 7.61
C ALA A 3 -28.50 14.95 6.79
N LYS A 4 -27.68 16.01 6.83
CA LYS A 4 -26.35 16.09 6.19
C LYS A 4 -25.27 15.22 6.84
N HIS A 5 -25.36 14.90 8.14
CA HIS A 5 -24.44 13.97 8.78
C HIS A 5 -24.75 12.50 8.45
N VAL A 6 -26.02 12.20 8.14
CA VAL A 6 -26.47 10.84 7.80
C VAL A 6 -25.86 10.36 6.48
N VAL A 7 -25.71 11.24 5.48
CA VAL A 7 -25.14 10.86 4.16
C VAL A 7 -23.65 10.52 4.25
N HIS A 8 -22.87 11.30 5.02
CA HIS A 8 -21.44 11.01 5.20
C HIS A 8 -21.22 9.74 6.03
N ILE A 9 -22.05 9.51 7.06
CA ILE A 9 -22.03 8.28 7.85
C ILE A 9 -22.46 7.08 7.00
N LEU A 10 -23.45 7.22 6.10
CA LEU A 10 -23.89 6.15 5.20
C LEU A 10 -22.80 5.73 4.21
N THR A 11 -22.09 6.70 3.61
CA THR A 11 -20.95 6.43 2.73
C THR A 11 -19.79 5.79 3.50
N LEU A 12 -19.53 6.25 4.71
CA LEU A 12 -18.50 5.67 5.59
C LEU A 12 -18.88 4.28 6.10
N LEU A 13 -20.17 3.98 6.26
CA LEU A 13 -20.68 2.68 6.71
C LEU A 13 -20.79 1.67 5.56
N ILE A 14 -21.12 2.09 4.34
CA ILE A 14 -21.01 1.24 3.14
C ILE A 14 -19.52 0.92 2.87
N ALA A 15 -18.62 1.85 3.20
CA ALA A 15 -17.19 1.60 3.25
C ALA A 15 -16.79 0.60 4.34
N LEU A 16 -17.26 0.78 5.57
CA LEU A 16 -16.93 -0.08 6.71
C LEU A 16 -17.70 -1.41 6.74
N GLY A 17 -18.76 -1.56 5.96
CA GLY A 17 -19.61 -2.75 5.87
C GLY A 17 -18.92 -3.98 5.27
N THR A 18 -17.77 -3.77 4.63
CA THR A 18 -16.84 -4.85 4.26
C THR A 18 -15.98 -5.33 5.45
N VAL A 19 -16.20 -4.78 6.64
CA VAL A 19 -15.56 -5.14 7.91
C VAL A 19 -16.59 -5.29 9.03
N ALA A 20 -17.26 -6.44 9.08
CA ALA A 20 -17.63 -6.99 10.38
C ALA A 20 -17.68 -8.53 10.31
N PHE A 21 -16.76 -9.14 11.07
CA PHE A 21 -16.74 -10.56 11.43
C PHE A 21 -17.62 -10.79 12.67
N PHE A 22 -18.02 -12.06 12.86
CA PHE A 22 -18.61 -12.74 14.03
C PHE A 22 -20.08 -13.17 13.94
N GLY A 23 -20.24 -14.51 13.92
CA GLY A 23 -21.05 -15.23 14.90
C GLY A 23 -22.17 -16.08 14.30
N ALA A 24 -21.99 -17.41 14.34
CA ALA A 24 -22.91 -18.46 13.89
C ALA A 24 -24.40 -18.21 14.23
N HIS A 25 -25.30 -18.50 13.28
CA HIS A 25 -26.67 -19.06 13.44
C HIS A 25 -27.05 -19.58 12.04
N SER A 26 -27.41 -20.84 11.79
CA SER A 26 -28.40 -21.79 12.34
C SER A 26 -29.34 -22.15 11.18
N ASP A 27 -29.47 -23.44 10.92
CA ASP A 27 -30.30 -24.05 9.89
C ASP A 27 -31.69 -23.43 9.75
N ALA A 28 -31.95 -22.79 8.61
CA ALA A 28 -33.26 -22.69 7.98
C ALA A 28 -33.09 -22.22 6.53
N GLN A 29 -32.75 -23.13 5.61
CA GLN A 29 -32.89 -22.87 4.17
C GLN A 29 -34.37 -22.82 3.82
N THR A 30 -34.96 -21.62 3.88
CA THR A 30 -36.12 -21.29 3.06
C THR A 30 -35.64 -20.85 1.67
N THR A 31 -36.46 -21.11 0.66
CA THR A 31 -36.26 -20.83 -0.77
C THR A 31 -36.14 -19.33 -1.11
N GLU A 32 -35.17 -18.62 -0.53
CA GLU A 32 -34.84 -17.24 -0.86
C GLU A 32 -33.81 -17.18 -2.00
N ASP A 33 -33.96 -16.19 -2.90
CA ASP A 33 -32.95 -15.88 -3.93
C ASP A 33 -31.59 -15.69 -3.22
N PRO A 34 -30.54 -16.47 -3.57
CA PRO A 34 -29.24 -16.36 -2.91
C PRO A 34 -28.68 -14.94 -2.95
N TRP A 35 -29.04 -14.14 -3.96
CA TRP A 35 -28.66 -12.74 -4.05
C TRP A 35 -29.44 -11.82 -3.10
N GLU A 36 -30.73 -12.08 -2.86
CA GLU A 36 -31.49 -11.31 -1.86
C GLU A 36 -31.01 -11.63 -0.45
N ALA A 37 -30.66 -12.89 -0.18
CA ALA A 37 -30.02 -13.28 1.07
C ALA A 37 -28.68 -12.54 1.27
N TRP A 38 -27.85 -12.47 0.23
CA TRP A 38 -26.60 -11.72 0.25
C TRP A 38 -26.82 -10.21 0.50
N VAL A 39 -27.78 -9.59 -0.21
CA VAL A 39 -28.13 -8.17 -0.02
C VAL A 39 -28.56 -7.90 1.42
N GLU A 40 -29.37 -8.78 1.99
CA GLU A 40 -29.88 -8.65 3.35
C GLU A 40 -28.77 -8.80 4.39
N GLU A 41 -27.91 -9.80 4.23
CA GLU A 41 -26.75 -10.04 5.09
C GLU A 41 -25.81 -8.83 5.10
N GLN A 42 -25.47 -8.29 3.93
CA GLN A 42 -24.61 -7.10 3.83
C GLN A 42 -25.28 -5.88 4.47
N THR A 43 -26.58 -5.72 4.26
CA THR A 43 -27.37 -4.62 4.86
C THR A 43 -27.32 -4.67 6.39
N GLU A 44 -27.59 -5.83 7.00
CA GLU A 44 -27.56 -5.97 8.45
C GLU A 44 -26.15 -5.86 9.04
N THR A 45 -25.14 -6.34 8.32
CA THR A 45 -23.72 -6.19 8.69
C THR A 45 -23.36 -4.71 8.83
N VAL A 46 -23.76 -3.89 7.85
CA VAL A 46 -23.53 -2.44 7.89
C VAL A 46 -24.30 -1.79 9.03
N LEU A 47 -25.58 -2.14 9.22
CA LEU A 47 -26.39 -1.59 10.31
C LEU A 47 -25.84 -1.94 11.70
N LYS A 48 -25.29 -3.15 11.88
CA LYS A 48 -24.65 -3.56 13.13
C LYS A 48 -23.37 -2.75 13.40
N SER A 49 -22.59 -2.46 12.36
CA SER A 49 -21.37 -1.64 12.47
C SER A 49 -21.64 -0.17 12.83
N ALA A 50 -22.85 0.33 12.55
CA ALA A 50 -23.26 1.71 12.85
C ALA A 50 -23.47 2.00 14.34
N GLY A 51 -23.53 0.97 15.20
CA GLY A 51 -23.79 1.12 16.62
C GLY A 51 -25.27 1.32 16.96
N GLU A 52 -25.55 1.84 18.16
CA GLU A 52 -26.92 2.08 18.62
C GLU A 52 -27.54 3.29 17.91
N MET A 53 -28.74 3.09 17.40
CA MET A 53 -29.53 4.11 16.71
C MET A 53 -30.99 3.96 17.12
N ASP A 54 -31.75 5.06 17.08
CA ASP A 54 -33.19 4.94 17.27
C ASP A 54 -33.85 4.15 16.12
N THR A 55 -35.01 3.57 16.41
CA THR A 55 -35.71 2.64 15.51
C THR A 55 -36.08 3.28 14.18
N GLU A 56 -36.43 4.57 14.17
CA GLU A 56 -36.81 5.29 12.94
C GLU A 56 -35.58 5.53 12.06
N GLN A 57 -34.47 5.99 12.65
CA GLN A 57 -33.21 6.16 11.94
C GLN A 57 -32.65 4.83 11.40
N ARG A 58 -32.77 3.75 12.18
CA ARG A 58 -32.33 2.42 11.75
C ARG A 58 -33.14 1.92 10.56
N ALA A 59 -34.46 2.11 10.56
CA ALA A 59 -35.33 1.73 9.45
C ALA A 59 -35.02 2.53 8.17
N GLU A 60 -34.88 3.86 8.29
CA GLU A 60 -34.50 4.71 7.15
C GLU A 60 -33.15 4.32 6.58
N MET A 61 -32.17 4.04 7.45
CA MET A 61 -30.83 3.65 7.05
C MET A 61 -30.81 2.27 6.39
N ARG A 62 -31.59 1.31 6.90
CA ARG A 62 -31.76 -0.01 6.30
C ARG A 62 -32.25 0.07 4.87
N THR A 63 -33.30 0.87 4.61
CA THR A 63 -33.85 1.05 3.26
C THR A 63 -32.78 1.58 2.30
N LYS A 64 -32.02 2.61 2.70
CA LYS A 64 -30.98 3.21 1.85
C LYS A 64 -29.82 2.26 1.59
N ILE A 65 -29.36 1.53 2.60
CA ILE A 65 -28.26 0.55 2.47
C ILE A 65 -28.70 -0.59 1.56
N ARG A 66 -29.91 -1.14 1.79
CA ARG A 66 -30.46 -2.23 0.97
C ARG A 66 -30.56 -1.83 -0.50
N GLU A 67 -31.06 -0.63 -0.80
CA GLU A 67 -31.14 -0.11 -2.17
C GLU A 67 -29.77 -0.13 -2.87
N LYS A 68 -28.69 0.24 -2.17
CA LYS A 68 -27.33 0.22 -2.71
C LYS A 68 -26.82 -1.20 -2.95
N PHE A 69 -27.02 -2.13 -2.02
CA PHE A 69 -26.61 -3.51 -2.22
C PHE A 69 -27.44 -4.24 -3.28
N SER A 70 -28.73 -3.95 -3.40
CA SER A 70 -29.59 -4.46 -4.48
C SER A 70 -29.09 -4.00 -5.86
N ALA A 71 -28.69 -2.74 -6.00
CA ALA A 71 -28.11 -2.24 -7.24
C ALA A 71 -26.79 -2.95 -7.57
N LEU A 72 -25.89 -3.09 -6.59
CA LEU A 72 -24.63 -3.81 -6.76
C LEU A 72 -24.84 -5.29 -7.11
N ALA A 73 -25.81 -5.96 -6.49
CA ALA A 73 -26.17 -7.33 -6.80
C ALA A 73 -26.68 -7.47 -8.24
N ALA A 74 -27.48 -6.52 -8.73
CA ALA A 74 -27.95 -6.52 -10.11
C ALA A 74 -26.80 -6.38 -11.12
N ASP A 75 -25.80 -5.54 -10.82
CA ASP A 75 -24.61 -5.39 -11.66
C ASP A 75 -23.79 -6.69 -11.66
N LEU A 76 -23.49 -7.25 -10.49
CA LEU A 76 -22.70 -8.47 -10.33
C LEU A 76 -23.37 -9.72 -10.92
N LYS A 77 -24.71 -9.82 -10.89
CA LYS A 77 -25.48 -10.91 -11.52
C LYS A 77 -25.14 -11.08 -13.02
N ASN A 78 -24.67 -10.01 -13.69
CA ASN A 78 -24.27 -10.07 -15.10
C ASN A 78 -22.86 -10.64 -15.30
N GLU A 79 -22.03 -10.64 -14.26
CA GLU A 79 -20.62 -11.04 -14.34
C GLU A 79 -20.35 -12.40 -13.68
N ILE A 80 -21.08 -12.72 -12.62
CA ILE A 80 -20.88 -13.94 -11.83
C ILE A 80 -22.22 -14.66 -11.59
N ALA A 81 -22.19 -16.00 -11.66
CA ALA A 81 -23.39 -16.83 -11.59
C ALA A 81 -24.03 -16.90 -10.19
N SER A 82 -23.26 -16.56 -9.14
CA SER A 82 -23.67 -16.64 -7.74
C SER A 82 -23.12 -15.42 -6.99
N PRO A 83 -23.78 -14.96 -5.91
CA PRO A 83 -23.26 -13.87 -5.10
C PRO A 83 -21.86 -14.23 -4.56
N PRO A 84 -20.99 -13.22 -4.33
CA PRO A 84 -19.72 -13.45 -3.67
C PRO A 84 -20.01 -14.12 -2.33
N GLN A 85 -19.46 -15.32 -2.11
CA GLN A 85 -19.64 -15.97 -0.83
C GLN A 85 -18.93 -15.14 0.24
N THR A 86 -19.71 -14.60 1.17
CA THR A 86 -19.28 -14.16 2.49
C THR A 86 -19.01 -15.41 3.33
N GLN A 87 -18.19 -16.32 2.80
CA GLN A 87 -17.73 -17.43 3.62
C GLN A 87 -16.95 -16.78 4.75
N ASP A 88 -17.40 -17.03 5.98
CA ASP A 88 -16.63 -16.66 7.16
C ASP A 88 -15.38 -17.55 7.09
N TYR A 89 -14.34 -17.07 6.39
CA TYR A 89 -13.10 -17.82 6.20
C TYR A 89 -12.38 -18.07 7.55
N ALA A 90 -12.91 -17.51 8.64
CA ALA A 90 -12.59 -17.91 10.00
C ALA A 90 -12.96 -19.38 10.31
N ASP A 91 -13.83 -20.01 9.52
CA ASP A 91 -14.25 -21.41 9.72
C ASP A 91 -13.33 -22.41 9.01
N LEU A 92 -12.60 -22.00 7.96
CA LEU A 92 -11.64 -22.87 7.25
C LEU A 92 -10.31 -22.92 8.01
N GLN A 93 -10.31 -23.58 9.17
CA GLN A 93 -9.13 -23.67 10.05
C GLN A 93 -8.70 -25.11 10.30
N THR A 94 -8.98 -26.01 9.35
CA THR A 94 -8.31 -27.30 9.24
C THR A 94 -7.34 -27.32 8.07
N VAL A 95 -6.25 -28.09 8.20
CA VAL A 95 -5.25 -28.27 7.13
C VAL A 95 -5.92 -28.70 5.83
N LYS A 96 -6.86 -29.65 5.91
CA LYS A 96 -7.57 -30.18 4.74
C LYS A 96 -8.37 -29.09 4.02
N GLU A 97 -9.20 -28.34 4.73
CA GLU A 97 -10.03 -27.29 4.14
C GLU A 97 -9.19 -26.20 3.49
N LEU A 98 -8.11 -25.77 4.16
CA LEU A 98 -7.20 -24.77 3.62
C LEU A 98 -6.54 -25.24 2.31
N ARG A 99 -6.13 -26.51 2.26
CA ARG A 99 -5.55 -27.11 1.05
C ARG A 99 -6.56 -27.25 -0.07
N ASP A 100 -7.72 -27.84 0.22
CA ASP A 100 -8.80 -28.03 -0.74
C ASP A 100 -9.25 -26.69 -1.36
N THR A 101 -9.15 -25.60 -0.59
CA THR A 101 -9.55 -24.26 -1.04
C THR A 101 -8.44 -23.53 -1.81
N TYR A 102 -7.18 -23.60 -1.38
CA TYR A 102 -6.12 -22.69 -1.86
C TYR A 102 -4.92 -23.36 -2.56
N ASP A 103 -4.74 -24.68 -2.48
CA ASP A 103 -3.53 -25.35 -3.02
C ASP A 103 -3.38 -25.13 -4.54
N ALA A 104 -4.48 -25.24 -5.29
CA ALA A 104 -4.42 -25.12 -6.76
C ALA A 104 -3.87 -23.75 -7.21
N ASP A 105 -4.29 -22.69 -6.52
CA ASP A 105 -3.83 -21.33 -6.80
C ASP A 105 -2.41 -21.08 -6.30
N TYR A 106 -2.08 -21.63 -5.13
CA TYR A 106 -0.72 -21.61 -4.60
C TYR A 106 0.25 -22.30 -5.56
N ASP A 107 -0.01 -23.54 -5.98
CA ASP A 107 0.88 -24.30 -6.86
C ASP A 107 1.09 -23.58 -8.21
N ARG A 108 0.03 -22.98 -8.75
CA ARG A 108 0.09 -22.16 -9.96
C ARG A 108 0.98 -20.93 -9.78
N LYS A 109 0.77 -20.15 -8.72
CA LYS A 109 1.57 -18.94 -8.43
C LYS A 109 3.03 -19.27 -8.16
N HIS A 110 3.28 -20.37 -7.44
CA HIS A 110 4.62 -20.83 -7.10
C HIS A 110 5.48 -21.11 -8.32
N LYS A 111 4.92 -21.80 -9.30
CA LYS A 111 5.61 -22.08 -10.57
C LYS A 111 6.10 -20.82 -11.29
N ASP A 112 5.38 -19.71 -11.15
CA ASP A 112 5.65 -18.45 -11.86
C ASP A 112 6.42 -17.42 -11.01
N THR A 113 6.71 -17.74 -9.75
CA THR A 113 7.31 -16.78 -8.80
C THR A 113 8.77 -17.14 -8.51
N THR A 114 9.69 -16.23 -8.82
CA THR A 114 11.06 -16.29 -8.28
C THR A 114 11.06 -15.79 -6.85
N VAL A 115 11.68 -16.54 -5.94
CA VAL A 115 11.77 -16.16 -4.54
C VAL A 115 12.93 -15.17 -4.39
N ARG A 116 12.60 -13.94 -4.01
CA ARG A 116 13.57 -12.92 -3.64
C ARG A 116 13.63 -12.79 -2.13
N VAL A 117 14.76 -13.16 -1.54
CA VAL A 117 15.07 -12.86 -0.15
C VAL A 117 16.08 -11.73 -0.13
N SER A 118 15.64 -10.54 0.28
CA SER A 118 16.53 -9.38 0.40
C SER A 118 16.48 -8.79 1.80
N TYR A 119 17.63 -8.34 2.29
CA TYR A 119 17.75 -7.58 3.52
C TYR A 119 18.44 -6.24 3.24
N THR A 120 17.75 -5.17 3.61
CA THR A 120 18.19 -3.78 3.40
C THR A 120 18.37 -3.07 4.73
N ILE A 121 19.48 -2.34 4.90
CA ILE A 121 19.65 -1.38 5.98
C ILE A 121 19.64 0.02 5.36
N GLY A 122 18.63 0.81 5.69
CA GLY A 122 18.36 2.07 4.99
C GLY A 122 18.05 1.80 3.52
N ASP A 123 18.77 2.48 2.62
CA ASP A 123 18.63 2.32 1.17
C ASP A 123 19.63 1.30 0.57
N THR A 124 20.47 0.67 1.41
CA THR A 124 21.49 -0.30 0.95
C THR A 124 20.99 -1.73 1.11
N GLU A 125 20.96 -2.47 0.00
CA GLU A 125 20.74 -3.91 -0.01
C GLU A 125 22.04 -4.61 0.39
N ILE A 126 22.05 -5.20 1.59
CA ILE A 126 23.24 -5.89 2.14
C ILE A 126 23.25 -7.36 1.69
N PHE A 127 22.05 -7.88 1.45
CA PHE A 127 21.85 -9.26 1.04
C PHE A 127 20.69 -9.31 0.06
N ALA A 128 20.89 -9.94 -1.07
CA ALA A 128 19.81 -10.34 -1.96
C ALA A 128 20.11 -11.71 -2.53
N TYR A 129 19.07 -12.50 -2.63
CA TYR A 129 19.10 -13.80 -3.23
C TYR A 129 17.84 -13.97 -4.06
N ASP A 130 18.05 -14.23 -5.36
CA ASP A 130 17.01 -14.35 -6.38
C ASP A 130 17.15 -15.72 -7.06
N GLU A 131 16.57 -16.76 -6.48
CA GLU A 131 16.52 -18.09 -7.10
C GLU A 131 15.17 -18.75 -6.84
N SER A 132 14.63 -19.46 -7.83
CA SER A 132 13.43 -20.27 -7.64
C SER A 132 13.80 -21.58 -6.94
N VAL A 133 13.17 -21.89 -5.80
CA VAL A 133 13.20 -23.25 -5.24
C VAL A 133 12.11 -24.08 -5.91
N PRO A 134 12.39 -25.27 -6.44
CA PRO A 134 11.34 -26.17 -6.89
C PRO A 134 10.38 -26.53 -5.74
N LEU A 135 9.08 -26.48 -5.97
CA LEU A 135 8.08 -26.77 -4.93
C LEU A 135 8.28 -28.13 -4.24
N ALA A 136 8.69 -29.15 -5.01
CA ALA A 136 9.00 -30.47 -4.48
C ALA A 136 10.13 -30.45 -3.44
N GLU A 137 11.11 -29.55 -3.58
CA GLU A 137 12.16 -29.38 -2.59
C GLU A 137 11.63 -28.69 -1.32
N VAL A 138 10.81 -27.66 -1.49
CA VAL A 138 10.16 -26.96 -0.36
C VAL A 138 9.26 -27.93 0.43
N ASP A 139 8.47 -28.75 -0.27
CA ASP A 139 7.61 -29.77 0.33
C ASP A 139 8.42 -30.90 0.99
N ALA A 140 9.62 -31.23 0.49
CA ALA A 140 10.49 -32.22 1.12
C ALA A 140 11.10 -31.73 2.44
N LYS A 141 11.49 -30.45 2.53
CA LYS A 141 12.10 -29.87 3.74
C LYS A 141 11.08 -29.40 4.77
N TYR A 142 10.03 -28.73 4.29
CA TYR A 142 9.00 -28.12 5.12
C TYR A 142 7.62 -28.59 4.67
N PRO A 143 7.22 -29.86 4.91
CA PRO A 143 5.96 -30.40 4.37
C PRO A 143 4.76 -29.51 4.63
N ARG A 144 3.94 -29.29 3.59
CA ARG A 144 2.84 -28.32 3.62
C ARG A 144 1.84 -28.58 4.75
N ASP A 145 1.45 -29.84 4.95
CA ASP A 145 0.51 -30.23 6.01
C ASP A 145 1.05 -29.89 7.41
N ALA A 146 2.32 -30.22 7.65
CA ALA A 146 2.98 -29.93 8.92
C ALA A 146 3.14 -28.42 9.13
N TRP A 147 3.42 -27.67 8.06
CA TRP A 147 3.52 -26.22 8.13
C TRP A 147 2.17 -25.55 8.44
N LEU A 148 1.12 -25.93 7.73
CA LEU A 148 -0.23 -25.41 7.99
C LEU A 148 -0.70 -25.76 9.39
N GLN A 149 -0.44 -26.99 9.86
CA GLN A 149 -0.77 -27.38 11.23
C GLN A 149 -0.02 -26.51 12.24
N MET A 150 1.27 -26.28 12.06
CA MET A 150 2.06 -25.40 12.93
C MET A 150 1.49 -23.97 12.99
N LEU A 151 1.05 -23.42 11.86
CA LEU A 151 0.42 -22.09 11.83
C LEU A 151 -0.88 -22.07 12.63
N LEU A 152 -1.74 -23.07 12.45
CA LEU A 152 -2.99 -23.23 13.18
C LEU A 152 -2.76 -23.40 14.68
N ASP A 153 -1.77 -24.22 15.07
CA ASP A 153 -1.38 -24.42 16.47
C ASP A 153 -0.85 -23.13 17.12
N LYS A 154 -0.24 -22.23 16.33
CA LYS A 154 0.18 -20.89 16.76
C LYS A 154 -0.97 -19.86 16.75
N GLY A 155 -2.20 -20.28 16.48
CA GLY A 155 -3.39 -19.41 16.45
C GLY A 155 -3.46 -18.48 15.23
N VAL A 156 -2.74 -18.81 14.15
CA VAL A 156 -2.77 -18.03 12.92
C VAL A 156 -4.06 -18.33 12.15
N THR A 157 -4.92 -17.34 11.98
CA THR A 157 -6.11 -17.45 11.12
C THR A 157 -5.77 -17.12 9.67
N ILE A 158 -5.99 -18.06 8.75
CA ILE A 158 -5.75 -17.87 7.32
C ILE A 158 -7.07 -17.55 6.61
N LYS A 159 -7.28 -16.25 6.34
CA LYS A 159 -8.60 -15.72 5.92
C LYS A 159 -8.85 -15.64 4.43
N ASN A 160 -7.83 -15.81 3.60
CA ASN A 160 -7.94 -15.72 2.13
C ASN A 160 -6.69 -16.26 1.45
N GLU A 161 -6.77 -16.40 0.13
CA GLU A 161 -5.71 -16.87 -0.75
C GLU A 161 -4.39 -16.07 -0.60
N ASN A 162 -4.44 -14.74 -0.39
CA ASN A 162 -3.22 -13.94 -0.22
C ASN A 162 -2.53 -14.24 1.11
N ALA A 163 -3.31 -14.37 2.19
CA ALA A 163 -2.76 -14.78 3.48
C ALA A 163 -2.16 -16.18 3.40
N TYR A 164 -2.86 -17.12 2.76
CA TYR A 164 -2.39 -18.49 2.53
C TYR A 164 -1.06 -18.50 1.77
N TRP A 165 -0.98 -17.73 0.68
CA TRP A 165 0.23 -17.53 -0.10
C TRP A 165 1.38 -16.95 0.73
N GLU A 166 1.17 -15.83 1.43
CA GLU A 166 2.24 -15.19 2.24
C GLU A 166 2.79 -16.12 3.31
N TYR A 167 1.93 -16.90 3.99
CA TYR A 167 2.38 -17.83 5.02
C TYR A 167 3.12 -19.05 4.45
N LEU A 168 2.70 -19.58 3.29
CA LEU A 168 3.43 -20.69 2.67
C LEU A 168 4.74 -20.24 2.02
N PHE A 169 4.81 -19.01 1.49
CA PHE A 169 6.02 -18.45 0.89
C PHE A 169 7.19 -18.30 1.89
N LEU A 170 6.91 -18.30 3.20
CA LEU A 170 7.95 -18.38 4.22
C LEU A 170 8.79 -19.66 4.14
N ARG A 171 8.19 -20.76 3.68
CA ARG A 171 8.86 -22.06 3.55
C ARG A 171 9.99 -21.98 2.52
N ASP A 172 9.72 -21.35 1.39
CA ASP A 172 10.70 -21.06 0.35
C ASP A 172 11.88 -20.26 0.89
N THR A 173 11.57 -19.19 1.63
CA THR A 173 12.57 -18.32 2.24
C THR A 173 13.45 -19.10 3.22
N LEU A 174 12.87 -20.00 4.02
CA LEU A 174 13.63 -20.85 4.93
C LEU A 174 14.56 -21.83 4.19
N VAL A 175 14.14 -22.41 3.08
CA VAL A 175 15.03 -23.27 2.27
C VAL A 175 16.28 -22.50 1.83
N HIS A 176 16.11 -21.24 1.41
CA HIS A 176 17.25 -20.39 1.03
C HIS A 176 18.14 -20.03 2.21
N LEU A 177 17.55 -19.62 3.33
CA LEU A 177 18.31 -19.24 4.51
C LEU A 177 19.12 -20.43 5.05
N GLU A 178 18.53 -21.63 5.06
CA GLU A 178 19.22 -22.85 5.51
C GLU A 178 20.48 -23.15 4.69
N ARG A 179 20.47 -22.88 3.38
CA ARG A 179 21.63 -23.05 2.48
C ARG A 179 22.75 -22.03 2.73
N GLN A 180 22.52 -21.04 3.60
CA GLN A 180 23.41 -19.90 3.76
C GLN A 180 23.78 -19.67 5.23
N PRO A 181 24.70 -20.48 5.78
CA PRO A 181 25.16 -20.36 7.17
C PRO A 181 25.60 -18.95 7.56
N GLN A 182 26.24 -18.23 6.65
CA GLN A 182 26.68 -16.86 6.87
C GLN A 182 25.52 -15.89 7.16
N VAL A 183 24.30 -16.17 6.71
CA VAL A 183 23.15 -15.29 6.95
C VAL A 183 22.63 -15.48 8.37
N TRP A 184 22.33 -16.71 8.77
CA TRP A 184 21.75 -16.95 10.10
C TRP A 184 22.77 -16.91 11.26
N THR A 185 24.07 -17.01 10.97
CA THR A 185 25.14 -16.76 11.96
C THR A 185 25.51 -15.28 12.11
N SER A 186 25.04 -14.39 11.22
CA SER A 186 25.45 -12.97 11.23
C SER A 186 24.59 -12.04 12.08
N GLY A 187 23.43 -12.52 12.56
CA GLY A 187 22.45 -11.69 13.25
C GLY A 187 21.64 -10.77 12.33
N LEU A 188 21.59 -11.07 11.04
CA LEU A 188 20.69 -10.41 10.09
C LEU A 188 19.23 -10.63 10.47
N PHE A 189 18.34 -9.81 9.90
CA PHE A 189 16.89 -9.86 10.18
C PHE A 189 16.51 -9.57 11.63
N GLU A 190 17.36 -8.86 12.40
CA GLU A 190 17.09 -8.53 13.81
C GLU A 190 16.92 -9.78 14.70
N ILE A 191 17.43 -10.93 14.25
CA ILE A 191 17.46 -12.17 15.01
C ILE A 191 18.87 -12.30 15.59
N PRO A 192 19.06 -12.61 16.88
CA PRO A 192 20.38 -12.80 17.44
C PRO A 192 21.19 -13.85 16.66
N ALA A 193 22.47 -13.57 16.45
CA ALA A 193 23.39 -14.53 15.85
C ALA A 193 23.40 -15.85 16.63
N THR A 194 23.28 -16.96 15.93
CA THR A 194 23.31 -18.30 16.52
C THR A 194 23.99 -19.28 15.55
N GLU A 195 24.68 -20.27 16.09
CA GLU A 195 25.24 -21.40 15.31
C GLU A 195 24.22 -22.54 15.14
N ASP A 196 23.08 -22.47 15.82
CA ASP A 196 22.01 -23.46 15.74
C ASP A 196 20.91 -23.00 14.77
N TRP A 197 20.84 -23.70 13.63
CA TRP A 197 19.82 -23.48 12.61
C TRP A 197 18.40 -23.60 13.17
N GLU A 198 18.14 -24.55 14.07
CA GLU A 198 16.79 -24.77 14.59
C GLU A 198 16.33 -23.61 15.46
N THR A 199 17.23 -23.06 16.30
CA THR A 199 17.00 -21.82 17.05
C THR A 199 16.74 -20.64 16.11
N TYR A 200 17.57 -20.44 15.08
CA TYR A 200 17.37 -19.34 14.12
C TYR A 200 16.04 -19.45 13.39
N LYS A 201 15.73 -20.65 12.86
CA LYS A 201 14.50 -20.95 12.15
C LYS A 201 13.27 -20.61 12.99
N ALA A 202 13.25 -21.01 14.26
CA ALA A 202 12.15 -20.69 15.17
C ALA A 202 11.96 -19.18 15.35
N SER A 203 13.05 -18.43 15.63
CA SER A 203 13.00 -16.97 15.76
C SER A 203 12.58 -16.27 14.47
N TYR A 204 13.04 -16.78 13.32
CA TYR A 204 12.68 -16.24 12.00
C TYR A 204 11.20 -16.41 11.72
N ILE A 205 10.65 -17.60 11.96
CA ILE A 205 9.22 -17.88 11.81
C ILE A 205 8.40 -16.92 12.69
N GLU A 206 8.74 -16.79 13.97
CA GLU A 206 7.98 -15.92 14.88
C GLU A 206 7.97 -14.46 14.44
N ARG A 207 9.14 -13.94 14.05
CA ARG A 207 9.27 -12.57 13.52
C ARG A 207 8.44 -12.38 12.26
N GLU A 208 8.55 -13.28 11.28
CA GLU A 208 7.86 -13.12 10.01
C GLU A 208 6.34 -13.30 10.14
N LEU A 209 5.87 -14.16 11.05
CA LEU A 209 4.44 -14.27 11.35
C LEU A 209 3.87 -12.96 11.89
N ASP A 210 4.56 -12.31 12.83
CA ASP A 210 4.17 -10.98 13.33
C ASP A 210 4.16 -9.93 12.21
N GLN A 211 5.16 -9.95 11.32
CA GLN A 211 5.20 -9.03 10.18
C GLN A 211 4.09 -9.27 9.16
N ILE A 212 3.81 -10.52 8.79
CA ILE A 212 2.70 -10.88 7.90
C ILE A 212 1.39 -10.41 8.52
N GLN A 213 1.14 -10.71 9.79
CA GLN A 213 -0.08 -10.29 10.48
C GLN A 213 -0.24 -8.75 10.48
N LYS A 214 0.84 -8.00 10.74
CA LYS A 214 0.83 -6.53 10.64
C LYS A 214 0.55 -6.04 9.22
N ARG A 215 1.12 -6.68 8.18
CA ARG A 215 0.90 -6.32 6.77
C ARG A 215 -0.52 -6.62 6.33
N LEU A 216 -1.02 -7.83 6.63
CA LEU A 216 -2.39 -8.24 6.30
C LEU A 216 -3.41 -7.36 7.03
N GLY A 217 -3.16 -7.03 8.30
CA GLY A 217 -3.94 -6.05 9.04
C GLY A 217 -4.00 -4.71 8.33
N LYS A 218 -2.86 -4.12 7.96
CA LYS A 218 -2.80 -2.83 7.23
C LYS A 218 -3.44 -2.87 5.84
N THR A 219 -3.23 -3.95 5.10
CA THR A 219 -3.70 -4.10 3.70
C THR A 219 -5.21 -4.27 3.63
N GLN A 220 -5.79 -4.94 4.62
CA GLN A 220 -7.24 -5.02 4.76
C GLN A 220 -7.85 -3.62 4.86
N HIS A 221 -7.34 -2.77 5.76
CA HIS A 221 -7.79 -1.38 5.92
C HIS A 221 -7.61 -0.54 4.64
N ALA A 222 -6.51 -0.72 3.90
CA ALA A 222 -6.26 0.01 2.66
C ALA A 222 -7.21 -0.38 1.52
N ARG A 223 -7.44 -1.69 1.29
CA ARG A 223 -8.33 -2.17 0.21
C ARG A 223 -9.80 -1.76 0.39
N ILE A 224 -10.23 -1.63 1.65
CA ILE A 224 -11.57 -1.13 1.99
C ILE A 224 -11.71 0.33 1.59
N LEU A 225 -10.70 1.15 1.91
CA LEU A 225 -10.65 2.55 1.52
C LEU A 225 -10.59 2.69 -0.01
N ASP A 226 -9.83 1.84 -0.69
CA ASP A 226 -9.63 1.88 -2.15
C ASP A 226 -10.93 1.56 -2.91
N ARG A 227 -11.69 0.52 -2.53
CA ARG A 227 -12.97 0.20 -3.21
C ARG A 227 -14.02 1.30 -3.06
N VAL A 228 -13.97 2.02 -1.94
CA VAL A 228 -14.88 3.13 -1.62
C VAL A 228 -14.54 4.34 -2.47
N LEU A 229 -13.25 4.64 -2.59
CA LEU A 229 -12.77 5.69 -3.48
C LEU A 229 -13.06 5.34 -4.94
N GLU A 230 -12.79 4.11 -5.38
CA GLU A 230 -12.97 3.70 -6.78
C GLU A 230 -14.46 3.72 -7.21
N HIS A 231 -15.39 3.33 -6.33
CA HIS A 231 -16.83 3.42 -6.60
C HIS A 231 -17.39 4.85 -6.53
N HIS A 232 -16.80 5.74 -5.74
CA HIS A 232 -17.13 7.17 -5.79
C HIS A 232 -16.49 7.91 -6.97
N HIS A 233 -15.31 7.46 -7.40
CA HIS A 233 -14.59 7.99 -8.56
C HIS A 233 -15.22 7.54 -9.88
N SER A 234 -15.89 6.39 -9.96
CA SER A 234 -16.60 5.99 -11.20
C SER A 234 -17.87 6.83 -11.45
N LEU A 235 -18.44 7.42 -10.41
CA LEU A 235 -19.61 8.31 -10.47
C LEU A 235 -19.26 9.78 -10.71
N LEU A 236 -17.97 10.14 -10.67
CA LEU A 236 -17.48 11.49 -10.92
C LEU A 236 -16.52 11.44 -12.11
N GLU A 237 -16.94 12.01 -13.25
CA GLU A 237 -16.17 12.01 -14.50
C GLU A 237 -14.67 12.31 -14.28
N LYS A 238 -13.83 11.47 -14.89
CA LYS A 238 -12.38 11.33 -14.65
C LYS A 238 -11.53 12.61 -14.81
N ASP A 239 -12.09 13.71 -15.31
CA ASP A 239 -11.32 14.89 -15.72
C ASP A 239 -11.37 16.10 -14.76
N ASN A 240 -12.11 16.04 -13.64
CA ASN A 240 -12.31 17.24 -12.78
C ASN A 240 -11.81 17.15 -11.32
N LEU A 241 -11.01 16.13 -11.01
CA LEU A 241 -10.98 15.62 -9.64
C LEU A 241 -10.30 16.46 -8.53
N PRO A 242 -9.31 17.35 -8.75
CA PRO A 242 -8.80 18.15 -7.63
C PRO A 242 -9.50 19.51 -7.47
N LYS A 243 -10.17 20.04 -8.50
CA LYS A 243 -10.66 21.43 -8.47
C LYS A 243 -12.01 21.58 -7.80
N THR A 244 -12.96 20.67 -8.00
CA THR A 244 -14.35 20.87 -7.55
C THR A 244 -14.57 20.46 -6.10
N VAL A 245 -13.93 19.39 -5.62
CA VAL A 245 -14.19 18.85 -4.26
C VAL A 245 -13.80 19.83 -3.14
N PHE A 246 -12.79 20.69 -3.37
CA PHE A 246 -12.31 21.64 -2.36
C PHE A 246 -12.67 23.11 -2.63
N GLN A 247 -13.08 23.48 -3.86
CA GLN A 247 -13.55 24.84 -4.16
C GLN A 247 -14.96 25.11 -3.63
N ASP A 248 -15.77 24.07 -3.46
CA ASP A 248 -17.13 24.17 -2.93
C ASP A 248 -17.20 24.14 -1.40
N ILE A 249 -16.05 24.09 -0.71
CA ILE A 249 -15.98 24.27 0.75
C ILE A 249 -15.93 25.77 1.04
N PRO A 250 -16.98 26.34 1.66
CA PRO A 250 -17.01 27.76 2.00
C PRO A 250 -15.80 28.13 2.88
N PRO A 251 -15.11 29.26 2.62
CA PRO A 251 -13.94 29.70 3.40
C PRO A 251 -14.19 29.77 4.92
N ASP A 252 -15.44 30.01 5.29
CA ASP A 252 -16.01 30.09 6.63
C ASP A 252 -16.10 28.73 7.36
N LEU A 253 -16.10 27.61 6.64
CA LEU A 253 -16.03 26.27 7.24
C LEU A 253 -14.63 25.98 7.84
N PHE A 254 -13.57 26.57 7.30
CA PHE A 254 -12.22 26.48 7.87
C PHE A 254 -12.04 27.28 9.16
N GLN A 255 -12.91 28.27 9.40
CA GLN A 255 -12.93 29.05 10.64
C GLN A 255 -13.60 28.29 11.81
N SER A 256 -14.31 27.19 11.50
CA SER A 256 -14.98 26.33 12.48
C SER A 256 -14.15 25.13 12.93
N LEU A 257 -12.93 24.97 12.41
CA LEU A 257 -12.02 23.92 12.83
C LEU A 257 -11.48 24.21 14.25
N PRO A 258 -11.19 23.16 15.04
CA PRO A 258 -10.60 23.32 16.37
C PRO A 258 -9.34 24.20 16.31
N PRO A 259 -9.07 25.06 17.30
CA PRO A 259 -7.93 25.98 17.29
C PRO A 259 -6.55 25.27 17.24
N ASP A 260 -6.54 23.98 17.56
CA ASP A 260 -5.45 23.02 17.54
C ASP A 260 -5.36 22.18 16.25
N PHE A 261 -6.23 22.44 15.27
CA PHE A 261 -6.11 21.86 13.93
C PHE A 261 -4.84 22.40 13.27
N PRO A 262 -3.91 21.52 12.78
CA PRO A 262 -2.65 21.96 12.21
C PRO A 262 -2.91 22.83 10.99
N LYS A 263 -2.67 24.14 11.10
CA LYS A 263 -2.84 25.09 9.99
C LYS A 263 -1.89 24.79 8.85
N GLU A 264 -0.81 24.05 9.11
CA GLU A 264 0.09 23.52 8.09
C GLU A 264 -0.67 22.64 7.08
N LEU A 265 -1.61 21.78 7.51
CA LEU A 265 -2.33 20.87 6.61
C LEU A 265 -3.28 21.59 5.63
N LEU A 266 -3.71 22.82 5.95
CA LEU A 266 -4.60 23.62 5.10
C LEU A 266 -3.86 24.49 4.08
N GLN A 267 -2.60 24.84 4.34
CA GLN A 267 -1.81 25.67 3.42
C GLN A 267 -1.31 24.91 2.19
N TYR A 268 -1.22 23.58 2.24
CA TYR A 268 -0.56 22.78 1.19
C TYR A 268 -1.49 22.29 0.08
N THR A 269 -2.81 22.24 0.30
CA THR A 269 -3.74 21.57 -0.63
C THR A 269 -4.59 22.52 -1.49
N VAL A 270 -4.66 23.82 -1.18
CA VAL A 270 -5.63 24.73 -1.83
C VAL A 270 -5.00 26.03 -2.39
N GLY A 271 -3.69 26.26 -2.20
CA GLY A 271 -2.99 27.45 -2.71
C GLY A 271 -2.15 27.19 -3.97
N PRO A 272 -1.84 28.23 -4.79
CA PRO A 272 -0.90 28.09 -5.89
C PRO A 272 0.49 27.68 -5.37
N GLN A 273 1.02 26.55 -5.86
CA GLN A 273 2.39 26.14 -5.53
C GLN A 273 3.37 27.09 -6.21
N THR A 274 4.16 27.79 -5.40
CA THR A 274 5.27 28.62 -5.87
C THR A 274 6.58 28.03 -5.37
N VAL A 275 7.68 28.30 -6.07
CA VAL A 275 9.03 27.88 -5.65
C VAL A 275 9.32 28.31 -4.21
N LYS A 276 8.96 29.54 -3.86
CA LYS A 276 9.15 30.09 -2.51
C LYS A 276 8.39 29.29 -1.44
N VAL A 277 7.14 28.92 -1.71
CA VAL A 277 6.32 28.11 -0.78
C VAL A 277 6.92 26.72 -0.61
N LEU A 278 7.28 26.05 -1.71
CA LEU A 278 7.87 24.71 -1.67
C LEU A 278 9.20 24.67 -0.92
N ARG A 279 10.08 25.66 -1.16
CA ARG A 279 11.33 25.79 -0.42
C ARG A 279 11.09 26.08 1.05
N GLY A 280 10.23 27.05 1.37
CA GLY A 280 9.90 27.35 2.76
C GLY A 280 9.36 26.14 3.54
N ALA A 281 8.65 25.23 2.87
CA ALA A 281 8.09 24.04 3.48
C ALA A 281 9.09 22.89 3.66
N TYR A 282 10.03 22.70 2.72
CA TYR A 282 10.78 21.44 2.61
C TYR A 282 12.30 21.57 2.53
N ASP A 283 12.87 22.77 2.34
CA ASP A 283 14.31 22.89 2.03
C ASP A 283 15.22 22.51 3.20
N GLU A 284 14.83 22.83 4.44
CA GLU A 284 15.57 22.45 5.64
C GLU A 284 15.68 20.92 5.75
N LYS A 285 14.52 20.25 5.76
CA LYS A 285 14.42 18.79 5.80
C LYS A 285 15.11 18.13 4.59
N TYR A 286 15.07 18.77 3.43
CA TYR A 286 15.79 18.30 2.24
C TYR A 286 17.30 18.33 2.46
N ASN A 287 17.84 19.44 2.95
CA ASN A 287 19.28 19.58 3.20
C ASN A 287 19.76 18.59 4.28
N GLU A 288 18.98 18.41 5.35
CA GLU A 288 19.26 17.40 6.39
C GLU A 288 19.31 15.99 5.80
N ARG A 289 18.27 15.59 5.06
CA ARG A 289 18.22 14.27 4.43
C ARG A 289 19.36 14.09 3.43
N TYR A 290 19.68 15.13 2.67
CA TYR A 290 20.78 15.12 1.71
C TYR A 290 22.13 14.87 2.41
N ALA A 291 22.38 15.53 3.54
CA ALA A 291 23.64 15.39 4.27
C ALA A 291 23.87 13.97 4.84
N ILE A 292 22.80 13.24 5.17
CA ILE A 292 22.88 11.87 5.73
C ILE A 292 22.70 10.76 4.68
N THR A 293 22.26 11.12 3.47
CA THR A 293 22.11 10.13 2.40
C THR A 293 23.48 9.58 2.06
N SER A 294 23.59 8.27 1.83
CA SER A 294 24.79 7.63 1.31
C SER A 294 24.42 6.36 0.56
N GLY A 295 25.16 6.03 -0.49
CA GLY A 295 24.93 4.80 -1.25
C GLY A 295 25.53 4.86 -2.64
N SER A 296 25.20 3.88 -3.47
CA SER A 296 25.42 3.94 -4.90
C SER A 296 24.14 3.58 -5.66
N VAL A 297 24.01 4.16 -6.84
CA VAL A 297 22.96 3.83 -7.80
C VAL A 297 23.64 3.11 -8.95
N SER A 298 23.18 1.90 -9.26
CA SER A 298 23.67 1.10 -10.38
C SER A 298 22.55 0.72 -11.34
N TYR A 299 22.88 0.74 -12.63
CA TYR A 299 22.00 0.29 -13.72
C TYR A 299 22.79 -0.57 -14.68
N THR A 300 22.28 -1.76 -15.01
CA THR A 300 22.87 -2.63 -16.01
C THR A 300 22.29 -2.32 -17.39
N LEU A 301 23.16 -1.98 -18.34
CA LEU A 301 22.84 -1.77 -19.74
C LEU A 301 22.60 -3.11 -20.45
N ASN A 302 21.93 -3.07 -21.61
CA ASN A 302 21.61 -4.27 -22.39
C ASN A 302 22.84 -5.05 -22.87
N ASP A 303 24.00 -4.38 -22.96
CA ASP A 303 25.29 -4.97 -23.32
C ASP A 303 26.09 -5.49 -22.11
N GLY A 304 25.50 -5.45 -20.91
CA GLY A 304 26.12 -5.87 -19.65
C GLY A 304 26.96 -4.79 -18.96
N THR A 305 27.12 -3.60 -19.57
CA THR A 305 27.85 -2.49 -18.94
C THR A 305 27.08 -1.98 -17.72
N ILE A 306 27.78 -1.73 -16.62
CA ILE A 306 27.18 -1.22 -15.38
C ILE A 306 27.42 0.29 -15.30
N PHE A 307 26.35 1.08 -15.36
CA PHE A 307 26.37 2.49 -14.99
C PHE A 307 26.19 2.60 -13.48
N GLU A 308 27.26 2.91 -12.76
CA GLU A 308 27.22 3.16 -11.32
C GLU A 308 27.71 4.57 -10.96
N TYR A 309 27.12 5.17 -9.94
CA TYR A 309 27.62 6.39 -9.30
C TYR A 309 27.25 6.43 -7.81
N LYS A 310 28.04 7.17 -7.02
CA LYS A 310 27.80 7.36 -5.58
C LYS A 310 26.80 8.49 -5.34
N VAL A 311 25.94 8.30 -4.35
CA VAL A 311 24.99 9.31 -3.88
C VAL A 311 25.23 9.65 -2.41
N PRO A 312 24.93 10.90 -2.00
CA PRO A 312 24.64 12.04 -2.84
C PRO A 312 25.92 12.58 -3.50
N LEU A 313 25.75 13.28 -4.62
CA LEU A 313 26.82 14.14 -5.13
C LEU A 313 27.02 15.35 -4.20
N PRO A 314 28.13 16.08 -4.28
CA PRO A 314 28.24 17.37 -3.61
C PRO A 314 27.09 18.30 -4.04
N LEU A 315 26.34 18.82 -3.08
CA LEU A 315 25.15 19.64 -3.38
C LEU A 315 25.52 20.90 -4.20
N SER A 316 26.72 21.44 -3.98
CA SER A 316 27.27 22.55 -4.76
C SER A 316 27.49 22.20 -6.23
N GLU A 317 27.88 20.96 -6.54
CA GLU A 317 28.02 20.47 -7.92
C GLU A 317 26.65 20.34 -8.58
N VAL A 318 25.68 19.78 -7.85
CA VAL A 318 24.31 19.62 -8.34
C VAL A 318 23.64 20.97 -8.57
N ASP A 319 23.71 21.88 -7.61
CA ASP A 319 23.08 23.20 -7.70
C ASP A 319 23.78 24.11 -8.73
N ALA A 320 25.06 23.87 -9.06
CA ALA A 320 25.74 24.60 -10.14
C ALA A 320 25.23 24.21 -11.53
N LYS A 321 24.83 22.95 -11.73
CA LYS A 321 24.32 22.43 -13.01
C LYS A 321 22.80 22.52 -13.12
N TYR A 322 22.10 22.20 -12.03
CA TYR A 322 20.64 22.16 -11.95
C TYR A 322 20.18 22.95 -10.72
N PRO A 323 20.20 24.29 -10.78
CA PRO A 323 19.79 25.15 -9.68
C PRO A 323 18.40 24.78 -9.17
N ARG A 324 18.25 24.74 -7.85
CA ARG A 324 17.01 24.28 -7.20
C ARG A 324 15.79 25.11 -7.58
N ASP A 325 15.95 26.42 -7.62
CA ASP A 325 14.85 27.33 -7.94
C ASP A 325 14.34 27.13 -9.37
N GLU A 326 15.26 27.02 -10.33
CA GLU A 326 14.93 26.76 -11.73
C GLU A 326 14.29 25.39 -11.91
N TRP A 327 14.78 24.38 -11.19
CA TRP A 327 14.22 23.04 -11.22
C TRP A 327 12.79 23.00 -10.68
N LEU A 328 12.55 23.57 -9.50
CA LEU A 328 11.22 23.66 -8.91
C LEU A 328 10.28 24.49 -9.80
N GLN A 329 10.77 25.59 -10.39
CA GLN A 329 9.98 26.39 -11.31
C GLN A 329 9.58 25.58 -12.55
N MET A 330 10.48 24.77 -13.09
CA MET A 330 10.19 23.86 -14.20
C MET A 330 9.09 22.85 -13.81
N LEU A 331 9.14 22.26 -12.62
CA LEU A 331 8.13 21.31 -12.15
C LEU A 331 6.75 21.97 -12.06
N VAL A 332 6.68 23.15 -11.42
CA VAL A 332 5.45 23.94 -11.29
C VAL A 332 4.90 24.33 -12.66
N ASN A 333 5.75 24.80 -13.58
CA ASN A 333 5.33 25.18 -14.93
C ASN A 333 4.79 23.99 -15.74
N LYS A 334 5.23 22.76 -15.42
CA LYS A 334 4.71 21.52 -16.02
C LYS A 334 3.44 21.01 -15.34
N GLY A 335 2.89 21.74 -14.37
CA GLY A 335 1.69 21.36 -13.63
C GLY A 335 1.93 20.22 -12.63
N ILE A 336 3.17 19.97 -12.25
CA ILE A 336 3.50 18.95 -11.25
C ILE A 336 3.21 19.54 -9.87
N ILE A 337 2.24 18.94 -9.19
CA ILE A 337 1.87 19.28 -7.81
C ILE A 337 2.73 18.43 -6.87
N ILE A 338 3.39 19.04 -5.90
CA ILE A 338 4.20 18.37 -4.87
C ILE A 338 3.45 18.46 -3.55
N ASP A 339 2.86 17.35 -3.10
CA ASP A 339 1.93 17.35 -1.95
C ASP A 339 2.64 17.13 -0.61
N ASN A 340 3.83 16.54 -0.65
CA ASN A 340 4.55 16.13 0.55
C ASN A 340 6.07 16.13 0.34
N PHE A 341 6.78 15.97 1.45
CA PHE A 341 8.24 15.95 1.46
C PHE A 341 8.85 14.81 0.64
N GLU A 342 8.22 13.62 0.60
CA GLU A 342 8.77 12.48 -0.15
C GLU A 342 8.73 12.73 -1.66
N GLU A 343 7.68 13.37 -2.16
CA GLU A 343 7.61 13.83 -3.55
C GLU A 343 8.65 14.92 -3.81
N TYR A 344 8.76 15.93 -2.93
CA TYR A 344 9.77 16.99 -3.04
C TYR A 344 11.19 16.42 -3.13
N TRP A 345 11.54 15.52 -2.21
CA TRP A 345 12.81 14.80 -2.19
C TRP A 345 13.02 13.98 -3.47
N THR A 346 12.01 13.22 -3.90
CA THR A 346 12.07 12.38 -5.09
C THR A 346 12.32 13.20 -6.35
N TYR A 347 11.68 14.35 -6.50
CA TYR A 347 11.91 15.21 -7.66
C TYR A 347 13.27 15.91 -7.62
N LEU A 348 13.72 16.37 -6.45
CA LEU A 348 15.01 17.06 -6.32
C LEU A 348 16.22 16.13 -6.38
N SER A 349 16.11 14.87 -5.94
CA SER A 349 17.22 13.90 -6.00
C SER A 349 17.63 13.57 -7.43
N LYS A 350 16.70 13.68 -8.39
CA LYS A 350 16.91 13.42 -9.82
C LYS A 350 17.88 14.39 -10.50
N ARG A 351 18.13 15.54 -9.88
CA ARG A 351 19.16 16.48 -10.35
C ARG A 351 20.56 15.87 -10.27
N GLY A 352 20.86 15.13 -9.19
CA GLY A 352 22.13 14.43 -9.05
C GLY A 352 22.29 13.33 -10.11
N GLU A 353 21.22 12.59 -10.38
CA GLU A 353 21.22 11.58 -11.45
C GLU A 353 21.50 12.19 -12.83
N LEU A 354 20.90 13.35 -13.15
CA LEU A 354 21.19 14.06 -14.40
C LEU A 354 22.64 14.52 -14.50
N VAL A 355 23.28 14.98 -13.41
CA VAL A 355 24.70 15.36 -13.42
C VAL A 355 25.57 14.18 -13.85
N GLU A 356 25.28 12.98 -13.37
CA GLU A 356 26.06 11.79 -13.71
C GLU A 356 25.73 11.25 -15.10
N LEU A 357 24.46 11.32 -15.52
CA LEU A 357 24.05 10.98 -16.88
C LEU A 357 24.73 11.90 -17.91
N GLU A 358 24.87 13.20 -17.62
CA GLU A 358 25.54 14.17 -18.49
C GLU A 358 27.02 13.83 -18.74
N LYS A 359 27.68 13.16 -17.79
CA LYS A 359 29.09 12.80 -17.90
C LYS A 359 29.34 11.55 -18.75
N LYS A 360 28.30 10.82 -19.14
CA LYS A 360 28.39 9.48 -19.73
C LYS A 360 27.58 9.35 -21.03
N PRO A 361 28.09 9.88 -22.15
CA PRO A 361 27.41 9.85 -23.45
C PRO A 361 27.03 8.45 -23.93
N GLU A 362 27.76 7.41 -23.51
CA GLU A 362 27.46 6.01 -23.81
C GLU A 362 26.04 5.61 -23.35
N ILE A 363 25.55 6.21 -22.26
CA ILE A 363 24.20 5.94 -21.74
C ILE A 363 23.12 6.48 -22.66
N TRP A 364 23.38 7.61 -23.33
CA TRP A 364 22.39 8.23 -24.21
C TRP A 364 22.16 7.37 -25.45
N SER A 365 23.16 6.57 -25.82
CA SER A 365 23.09 5.63 -26.94
C SER A 365 22.54 4.24 -26.57
N SER A 366 22.47 3.87 -25.28
CA SER A 366 22.24 2.48 -24.83
C SER A 366 20.76 2.07 -24.69
N ARG A 367 19.83 2.96 -25.06
CA ARG A 367 18.38 2.84 -24.78
C ARG A 367 18.03 2.71 -23.30
N LEU A 368 18.93 3.09 -22.39
CA LEU A 368 18.66 3.03 -20.97
C LEU A 368 17.40 3.81 -20.62
N PHE A 369 16.66 3.30 -19.65
CA PHE A 369 15.33 3.75 -19.24
C PHE A 369 14.23 3.55 -20.29
N GLY A 370 14.53 3.12 -21.52
CA GLY A 370 13.56 3.07 -22.62
C GLY A 370 13.50 4.36 -23.43
N ILE A 371 14.54 5.19 -23.34
CA ILE A 371 14.72 6.41 -24.14
C ILE A 371 15.34 6.01 -25.48
N SER A 372 14.94 6.64 -26.58
CA SER A 372 15.55 6.35 -27.89
C SER A 372 17.01 6.80 -27.91
N PRO A 373 17.92 6.07 -28.57
CA PRO A 373 19.32 6.46 -28.66
C PRO A 373 19.47 7.85 -29.27
N THR A 374 20.33 8.67 -28.68
CA THR A 374 20.66 10.02 -29.16
C THR A 374 22.09 10.37 -28.78
N ASP A 375 22.73 11.22 -29.57
CA ASP A 375 24.04 11.81 -29.31
C ASP A 375 23.94 13.23 -28.70
N ASP A 376 22.75 13.83 -28.73
CA ASP A 376 22.46 15.12 -28.13
C ASP A 376 21.95 15.01 -26.67
N TRP A 377 22.68 15.63 -25.75
CA TRP A 377 22.36 15.65 -24.32
C TRP A 377 20.99 16.28 -24.04
N GLU A 378 20.67 17.42 -24.66
CA GLU A 378 19.43 18.12 -24.34
C GLU A 378 18.20 17.32 -24.81
N THR A 379 18.31 16.63 -25.94
CA THR A 379 17.30 15.65 -26.41
C THR A 379 17.17 14.49 -25.42
N TYR A 380 18.27 13.92 -24.95
CA TYR A 380 18.24 12.83 -23.96
C TYR A 380 17.60 13.27 -22.64
N LYS A 381 18.07 14.40 -22.08
CA LYS A 381 17.58 14.99 -20.84
C LYS A 381 16.08 15.29 -20.90
N ALA A 382 15.59 15.85 -22.02
CA ALA A 382 14.16 16.11 -22.20
C ALA A 382 13.33 14.81 -22.19
N ALA A 383 13.81 13.77 -22.88
CA ALA A 383 13.15 12.47 -22.92
C ALA A 383 13.19 11.76 -21.55
N TYR A 384 14.33 11.84 -20.86
CA TYR A 384 14.50 11.33 -19.51
C TYR A 384 13.52 11.98 -18.53
N LEU A 385 13.48 13.32 -18.52
CA LEU A 385 12.57 14.08 -17.66
C LEU A 385 11.12 13.74 -17.94
N LYS A 386 10.72 13.68 -19.22
CA LYS A 386 9.37 13.27 -19.62
C LYS A 386 9.02 11.90 -19.06
N GLN A 387 9.88 10.91 -19.28
CA GLN A 387 9.61 9.55 -18.82
C GLN A 387 9.61 9.43 -17.30
N MET A 388 10.51 10.14 -16.63
CA MET A 388 10.58 10.21 -15.18
C MET A 388 9.29 10.79 -14.60
N PHE A 389 8.79 11.91 -15.15
CA PHE A 389 7.52 12.50 -14.73
C PHE A 389 6.33 11.59 -15.01
N GLU A 390 6.29 10.91 -16.15
CA GLU A 390 5.25 9.91 -16.43
C GLU A 390 5.29 8.74 -15.44
N LYS A 391 6.48 8.22 -15.12
CA LYS A 391 6.65 7.13 -14.13
C LYS A 391 6.24 7.59 -12.73
N LEU A 392 6.63 8.79 -12.31
CA LEU A 392 6.27 9.35 -11.02
C LEU A 392 4.78 9.71 -10.94
N GLY A 393 4.21 10.25 -12.02
CA GLY A 393 2.77 10.49 -12.15
C GLY A 393 1.96 9.20 -12.12
N ARG A 394 2.42 8.12 -12.78
CA ARG A 394 1.81 6.79 -12.67
C ARG A 394 1.97 6.19 -11.28
N LYS A 395 3.13 6.37 -10.62
CA LYS A 395 3.32 5.96 -9.23
C LYS A 395 2.39 6.74 -8.31
N ARG A 396 2.19 8.04 -8.52
CA ARG A 396 1.21 8.85 -7.79
C ARG A 396 -0.19 8.36 -8.07
N ALA A 397 -0.61 8.21 -9.32
CA ALA A 397 -1.89 7.60 -9.67
C ALA A 397 -2.05 6.24 -8.99
N LYS A 398 -1.02 5.39 -8.97
CA LYS A 398 -1.00 4.10 -8.26
C LYS A 398 -0.99 4.26 -6.73
N ILE A 399 -0.35 5.26 -6.15
CA ILE A 399 -0.36 5.54 -4.70
C ILE A 399 -1.71 6.13 -4.27
N THR A 400 -2.36 6.89 -5.16
CA THR A 400 -3.70 7.47 -5.02
C THR A 400 -4.80 6.41 -5.31
N LEU A 401 -4.55 5.44 -6.19
CA LEU A 401 -5.42 4.29 -6.50
C LEU A 401 -5.23 3.09 -5.54
N TYR A 402 -4.07 2.96 -4.90
CA TYR A 402 -3.72 1.88 -3.95
C TYR A 402 -3.39 2.42 -2.54
N GLY A 403 -4.09 3.48 -2.09
CA GLY A 403 -4.20 3.82 -0.67
C GLY A 403 -2.91 4.11 0.11
N LYS A 404 -1.91 4.77 -0.48
CA LYS A 404 -0.72 5.26 0.25
C LYS A 404 -0.56 6.78 0.20
N THR A 405 -1.64 7.55 0.31
CA THR A 405 -1.49 8.83 1.01
C THR A 405 -1.04 8.49 2.42
N VAL A 406 0.23 8.76 2.72
CA VAL A 406 0.77 8.72 4.08
C VAL A 406 -0.20 9.51 4.94
N VAL A 407 -1.04 8.81 5.70
CA VAL A 407 -1.94 9.45 6.65
C VAL A 407 -1.02 10.26 7.55
N PRO A 408 -1.09 11.61 7.51
CA PRO A 408 -0.21 12.47 8.28
C PRO A 408 -0.17 11.95 9.72
N ASP A 409 1.01 11.87 10.33
CA ASP A 409 1.19 11.32 11.69
C ASP A 409 0.20 11.92 12.71
N VAL A 410 -0.24 13.15 12.46
CA VAL A 410 -1.28 13.83 13.25
C VAL A 410 -2.64 13.14 13.13
N LEU A 411 -3.10 12.79 11.93
CA LEU A 411 -4.34 12.05 11.72
C LEU A 411 -4.26 10.64 12.30
N ARG A 412 -3.09 9.98 12.19
CA ARG A 412 -2.84 8.69 12.85
C ARG A 412 -2.98 8.80 14.37
N LYS A 413 -2.33 9.80 14.98
CA LYS A 413 -2.41 10.07 16.42
C LYS A 413 -3.84 10.42 16.86
N HIS A 414 -4.61 11.12 16.03
CA HIS A 414 -5.99 11.48 16.35
C HIS A 414 -6.92 10.26 16.30
N VAL A 415 -6.75 9.38 15.31
CA VAL A 415 -7.46 8.09 15.24
C VAL A 415 -7.11 7.23 16.46
N GLU A 416 -5.84 7.13 16.82
CA GLU A 416 -5.41 6.40 18.03
C GLU A 416 -6.01 6.99 19.33
N GLN A 417 -6.17 8.32 19.41
CA GLN A 417 -6.81 8.97 20.56
C GLN A 417 -8.31 8.69 20.63
N LEU A 418 -9.00 8.72 19.49
CA LEU A 418 -10.42 8.38 19.40
C LEU A 418 -10.67 6.91 19.78
N GLU A 419 -9.81 6.00 19.33
CA GLU A 419 -9.89 4.58 19.71
C GLU A 419 -9.67 4.36 21.21
N ARG A 420 -8.71 5.06 21.82
CA ARG A 420 -8.49 5.01 23.28
C ARG A 420 -9.70 5.53 24.03
N HIS A 421 -10.31 6.61 23.55
CA HIS A 421 -11.51 7.16 24.16
C HIS A 421 -12.70 6.19 24.06
N GLN A 422 -12.91 5.58 22.90
CA GLN A 422 -13.97 4.56 22.71
C GLN A 422 -13.76 3.31 23.58
N ARG A 423 -12.51 2.84 23.75
CA ARG A 423 -12.22 1.74 24.69
C ARG A 423 -12.57 2.13 26.13
N SER A 424 -12.19 3.34 26.56
CA SER A 424 -12.52 3.84 27.89
C SER A 424 -14.02 4.02 28.16
N LEU A 425 -14.83 4.16 27.11
CA LEU A 425 -16.29 4.21 27.19
C LEU A 425 -16.94 2.83 27.21
N ARG A 426 -16.27 1.78 26.70
CA ARG A 426 -16.74 0.38 26.81
C ARG A 426 -16.41 -0.26 28.14
N ASP A 427 -15.31 0.16 28.77
CA ASP A 427 -14.86 -0.37 30.05
C ASP A 427 -15.56 0.30 31.26
N ARG A 428 -16.50 1.21 30.99
CA ARG A 428 -17.41 1.83 31.96
C ARG A 428 -18.81 1.33 31.72
#